data_AF-A0A084VQU2-F1
#
_entry.id   AF-A0A084VQU2-F1
#
_cell.length_a   1.000
_cell.length_b   1.000
_cell.length_c   1.000
_cell.angle_alpha   90.00
_cell.angle_beta   90.00
_cell.angle_gamma   90.00
#
_symmetry.space_group_name_H-M   'P 1'
#
loop_
_entity.id
_entity.type
_entity.pdbx_description
1 polymer ?
#
loop_
_entity_poly.entity_id
_entity_poly.type
_entity_poly.pdbx_seq_one_letter_code
_entity_poly.pdbx_strand_id
1 'polypeptide(L)'
;MEHILTAPTSWPTVMIAVPVLSVGARRRDRKVLYGSRYAASPEVTLAKPDFGIPGPVQDSATVRLAAIELGRAFERLQANLELEIPAPSNVLEQLFVVLQTITDTVGPLGVSASAALAAATLSMADIKGTFHDILDPLIDLQTAVVVQIPELLLAINELAGSALVLQIMDEFSMIYVSTRTLIGAVIQLAANVQSVSNPSEVNESVITGVLRAMQLLRSNIELLSYTIGSTSTELRIANEFLEELKATRNMTKADNRAALDRFRSKLDRFEDSLTYLTDCLLSEYVDLRPYVSSYLESLGTSSGECVLHSAAESLVDSVTTGWDRAVCVVKRHYKMLGRKCELVKDLSESYEQVHEFGMALAQTAVANGPNAPYCFHKFFRLVEHLLLRLADDASLCLKQESTRLRSLQESVQNMFPTVVYDVEELLAHLELCGEVLEKRHRCISEFGELYEHLASHTEQKLELIEKFSLAETSASADRLKLCVLHSRYNVLHLELARLQNELEECSSFGGSLCEEPTPYV
;
A
#
# COMPACT_ATOMS: atom_id res chain seq x y z
N MET A 1 24.14 -8.72 42.85
CA MET A 1 24.24 -10.11 42.35
C MET A 1 24.28 -10.02 40.84
N GLU A 2 25.46 -10.26 40.29
CA GLU A 2 25.77 -10.35 38.86
C GLU A 2 25.12 -11.59 38.24
N HIS A 3 24.57 -11.45 37.03
CA HIS A 3 24.36 -12.53 36.03
C HIS A 3 24.13 -11.80 34.69
N ILE A 4 25.16 -11.57 33.86
CA ILE A 4 25.71 -12.46 32.83
C ILE A 4 24.60 -13.08 31.96
N LEU A 5 24.36 -12.47 30.79
CA LEU A 5 23.69 -13.11 29.66
C LEU A 5 24.70 -13.22 28.51
N THR A 6 25.00 -14.47 28.18
CA THR A 6 25.80 -14.94 27.06
C THR A 6 24.94 -14.99 25.78
N ALA A 7 25.54 -14.65 24.64
CA ALA A 7 24.97 -14.85 23.31
C ALA A 7 25.88 -15.78 22.49
N PRO A 8 25.32 -16.81 21.82
CA PRO A 8 25.86 -17.42 20.61
C PRO A 8 24.88 -17.16 19.43
N THR A 9 25.20 -17.17 18.14
CA THR A 9 26.32 -17.68 17.36
C THR A 9 26.15 -17.16 15.92
N SER A 10 27.29 -16.94 15.28
CA SER A 10 27.53 -16.57 13.88
C SER A 10 26.97 -17.55 12.84
N TRP A 11 26.49 -17.01 11.72
CA TRP A 11 26.20 -17.74 10.46
C TRP A 11 27.35 -17.57 9.45
N PRO A 12 27.57 -18.53 8.53
CA PRO A 12 28.81 -18.64 7.78
C PRO A 12 28.82 -17.86 6.46
N THR A 13 29.99 -17.30 6.17
CA THR A 13 30.43 -16.69 4.92
C THR A 13 30.62 -17.76 3.84
N VAL A 14 29.92 -17.65 2.72
CA VAL A 14 30.19 -18.45 1.51
C VAL A 14 31.04 -17.63 0.55
N MET A 15 32.26 -18.11 0.31
CA MET A 15 33.19 -17.63 -0.71
C MET A 15 32.70 -18.01 -2.10
N ILE A 16 32.75 -17.08 -3.05
CA ILE A 16 32.71 -17.38 -4.49
C ILE A 16 34.07 -16.99 -5.08
N ALA A 17 34.73 -18.01 -5.64
CA ALA A 17 36.05 -17.93 -6.23
C ALA A 17 36.01 -17.32 -7.63
N VAL A 18 36.95 -16.41 -7.90
CA VAL A 18 37.27 -15.84 -9.21
C VAL A 18 38.37 -16.69 -9.85
N PRO A 19 38.23 -17.18 -11.10
CA PRO A 19 39.35 -17.81 -11.79
C PRO A 19 40.19 -16.74 -12.52
N VAL A 20 41.44 -16.63 -12.05
CA VAL A 20 42.56 -15.98 -12.72
C VAL A 20 43.02 -16.85 -13.89
N LEU A 21 42.94 -16.36 -15.12
CA LEU A 21 43.58 -17.00 -16.28
C LEU A 21 44.99 -16.44 -16.45
N SER A 22 45.95 -17.37 -16.37
CA SER A 22 47.38 -17.16 -16.35
C SER A 22 47.97 -16.93 -17.74
N VAL A 23 48.94 -16.03 -17.76
CA VAL A 23 49.89 -15.76 -18.84
C VAL A 23 50.81 -16.96 -19.00
N GLY A 24 50.84 -17.56 -20.20
CA GLY A 24 51.71 -18.67 -20.56
C GLY A 24 52.44 -18.39 -21.88
N ALA A 25 53.60 -17.76 -21.79
CA ALA A 25 54.54 -17.58 -22.89
C ALA A 25 55.13 -18.92 -23.38
N ARG A 26 55.12 -19.16 -24.69
CA ARG A 26 56.04 -20.12 -25.33
C ARG A 26 56.67 -19.54 -26.59
N ARG A 27 57.93 -19.15 -26.44
CA ARG A 27 58.93 -19.07 -27.53
C ARG A 27 59.18 -20.49 -28.07
N ARG A 28 59.22 -20.65 -29.40
CA ARG A 28 60.15 -21.58 -30.07
C ARG A 28 60.53 -21.09 -31.46
N ASP A 29 61.82 -20.82 -31.52
CA ASP A 29 62.80 -20.73 -32.60
C ASP A 29 62.42 -21.00 -34.07
N ARG A 30 63.01 -20.10 -34.87
CA ARG A 30 63.33 -20.18 -36.30
C ARG A 30 63.88 -21.53 -36.73
N LYS A 31 63.45 -21.99 -37.91
CA LYS A 31 64.35 -22.50 -38.95
C LYS A 31 63.86 -22.11 -40.34
N VAL A 32 64.75 -21.43 -41.05
CA VAL A 32 64.70 -21.07 -42.47
C VAL A 32 64.86 -22.34 -43.30
N LEU A 33 64.11 -22.50 -44.39
CA LEU A 33 64.52 -23.27 -45.58
C LEU A 33 63.68 -22.89 -46.80
N TYR A 34 64.35 -22.21 -47.73
CA TYR A 34 64.30 -22.29 -49.20
C TYR A 34 62.96 -22.30 -49.95
N GLY A 35 62.90 -21.36 -50.90
CA GLY A 35 61.79 -21.16 -51.80
C GLY A 35 61.56 -22.29 -52.80
N SER A 36 60.32 -22.34 -53.28
CA SER A 36 60.04 -22.76 -54.65
C SER A 36 58.88 -21.93 -55.17
N ARG A 37 59.11 -21.30 -56.32
CA ARG A 37 58.14 -20.52 -57.08
C ARG A 37 57.03 -21.46 -57.56
N TYR A 38 55.79 -21.16 -57.21
CA TYR A 38 54.63 -21.61 -57.98
C TYR A 38 53.75 -20.40 -58.31
N ALA A 39 53.30 -20.42 -59.55
CA ALA A 39 52.66 -19.35 -60.28
C ALA A 39 51.56 -18.63 -59.49
N ALA A 40 51.68 -17.30 -59.42
CA ALA A 40 50.53 -16.44 -59.21
C ALA A 40 49.57 -16.67 -60.39
N SER A 41 48.50 -17.42 -60.14
CA SER A 41 47.27 -17.24 -60.91
C SER A 41 46.76 -15.83 -60.58
N PRO A 42 46.25 -15.06 -61.54
CA PRO A 42 45.57 -13.82 -61.21
C PRO A 42 44.37 -14.21 -60.35
N GLU A 43 44.45 -13.95 -59.05
CA GLU A 43 43.25 -13.77 -58.24
C GLU A 43 42.51 -12.62 -58.91
N VAL A 44 41.50 -12.97 -59.70
CA VAL A 44 40.43 -12.06 -60.05
C VAL A 44 39.95 -11.57 -58.70
N THR A 45 40.30 -10.33 -58.35
CA THR A 45 39.65 -9.60 -57.26
C THR A 45 38.19 -9.55 -57.67
N LEU A 46 37.42 -10.54 -57.20
CA LEU A 46 36.01 -10.63 -57.46
C LEU A 46 35.44 -9.33 -56.92
N ALA A 47 35.05 -8.44 -57.84
CA ALA A 47 34.58 -7.12 -57.50
C ALA A 47 33.43 -7.33 -56.51
N LYS A 48 33.64 -6.88 -55.26
CA LYS A 48 32.69 -7.14 -54.18
C LYS A 48 31.35 -6.53 -54.59
N PRO A 49 30.28 -7.32 -54.78
CA PRO A 49 29.06 -6.78 -55.32
C PRO A 49 28.28 -6.05 -54.24
N ASP A 50 27.77 -4.90 -54.65
CA ASP A 50 26.95 -4.03 -53.83
C ASP A 50 25.61 -3.85 -54.56
N PHE A 51 24.48 -3.97 -53.86
CA PHE A 51 23.14 -3.76 -54.42
C PHE A 51 22.79 -4.60 -55.66
N GLY A 52 23.39 -5.80 -55.77
CA GLY A 52 23.12 -6.74 -56.87
C GLY A 52 23.83 -6.41 -58.18
N ILE A 53 24.81 -5.49 -58.18
CA ILE A 53 25.70 -5.22 -59.33
C ILE A 53 27.15 -5.63 -59.03
N PRO A 54 27.92 -6.08 -60.04
CA PRO A 54 29.30 -6.50 -59.85
C PRO A 54 30.22 -5.29 -59.62
N GLY A 55 30.69 -5.14 -58.38
CA GLY A 55 31.67 -4.15 -57.95
C GLY A 55 31.16 -3.11 -56.96
N PRO A 56 32.08 -2.37 -56.33
CA PRO A 56 31.75 -1.51 -55.20
C PRO A 56 30.99 -0.27 -55.65
N VAL A 57 29.89 0.02 -54.98
CA VAL A 57 29.16 1.28 -55.09
C VAL A 57 29.73 2.26 -54.07
N GLN A 58 29.94 3.51 -54.50
CA GLN A 58 30.45 4.56 -53.61
C GLN A 58 29.55 4.67 -52.35
N ASP A 59 30.16 4.83 -51.17
CA ASP A 59 29.46 4.95 -49.87
C ASP A 59 28.57 3.78 -49.43
N SER A 60 28.63 2.61 -50.10
CA SER A 60 27.89 1.40 -49.69
C SER A 60 28.24 0.96 -48.26
N ALA A 61 29.49 1.12 -47.83
CA ALA A 61 29.92 0.85 -46.47
C ALA A 61 29.25 1.77 -45.44
N THR A 62 29.02 3.04 -45.80
CA THR A 62 28.32 4.02 -44.96
C THR A 62 26.84 3.66 -44.84
N VAL A 63 26.19 3.24 -45.94
CA VAL A 63 24.82 2.72 -45.93
C VAL A 63 24.69 1.53 -45.00
N ARG A 64 25.64 0.59 -45.06
CA ARG A 64 25.66 -0.58 -44.17
C ARG A 64 25.79 -0.20 -42.70
N LEU A 65 26.65 0.76 -42.37
CA LEU A 65 26.81 1.23 -40.99
C LEU A 65 25.53 1.90 -40.49
N ALA A 66 24.91 2.76 -41.30
CA ALA A 66 23.62 3.39 -40.97
C ALA A 66 22.52 2.33 -40.76
N ALA A 67 22.55 1.24 -41.53
CA ALA A 67 21.57 0.15 -41.42
C ALA A 67 21.74 -0.61 -40.10
N ILE A 68 22.98 -0.91 -39.73
CA ILE A 68 23.28 -1.53 -38.43
C ILE A 68 22.85 -0.61 -37.27
N GLU A 69 23.11 0.69 -37.37
CA GLU A 69 22.70 1.66 -36.35
C GLU A 69 21.17 1.79 -36.24
N LEU A 70 20.46 1.71 -37.37
CA LEU A 70 18.99 1.65 -37.40
C LEU A 70 18.49 0.38 -36.71
N GLY A 71 19.07 -0.78 -37.00
CA GLY A 71 18.71 -2.05 -36.37
C GLY A 71 18.87 -2.00 -34.85
N ARG A 72 19.99 -1.45 -34.37
CA ARG A 72 20.23 -1.21 -32.94
C ARG A 72 19.22 -0.27 -32.28
N ALA A 73 18.65 0.68 -33.03
CA ALA A 73 17.60 1.55 -32.49
C ALA A 73 16.30 0.77 -32.27
N PHE A 74 15.96 -0.15 -33.17
CA PHE A 74 14.82 -1.06 -32.98
C PHE A 74 15.04 -2.08 -31.85
N GLU A 75 16.25 -2.64 -31.72
CA GLU A 75 16.59 -3.53 -30.60
C GLU A 75 16.40 -2.86 -29.22
N ARG A 76 16.72 -1.56 -29.13
CA ARG A 76 16.55 -0.77 -27.90
C ARG A 76 15.10 -0.60 -27.45
N LEU A 77 14.10 -0.84 -28.32
CA LEU A 77 12.69 -0.77 -27.91
C LEU A 77 12.38 -1.83 -26.84
N GLN A 78 12.90 -3.05 -27.01
CA GLN A 78 12.65 -4.16 -26.07
C GLN A 78 13.46 -4.03 -24.77
N ALA A 79 14.69 -3.50 -24.84
CA ALA A 79 15.56 -3.32 -23.68
C ALA A 79 14.93 -2.42 -22.58
N ASN A 80 14.00 -1.55 -22.94
CA ASN A 80 13.31 -0.65 -22.00
C ASN A 80 12.21 -1.33 -21.16
N LEU A 81 11.93 -2.61 -21.42
CA LEU A 81 10.83 -3.38 -20.81
C LEU A 81 11.29 -4.68 -20.13
N GLU A 82 12.59 -4.85 -19.83
CA GLU A 82 13.15 -6.12 -19.32
C GLU A 82 12.87 -6.43 -17.83
N LEU A 83 12.05 -5.64 -17.13
CA LEU A 83 11.76 -5.84 -15.71
C LEU A 83 10.33 -6.35 -15.50
N GLU A 84 10.20 -7.55 -14.91
CA GLU A 84 8.91 -8.01 -14.40
C GLU A 84 8.40 -7.01 -13.36
N ILE A 85 7.18 -6.50 -13.58
CA ILE A 85 6.49 -5.63 -12.63
C ILE A 85 5.59 -6.52 -11.74
N PRO A 86 5.96 -6.79 -10.47
CA PRO A 86 5.09 -7.55 -9.57
C PRO A 86 3.85 -6.72 -9.25
N ALA A 87 2.66 -7.16 -9.66
CA ALA A 87 1.49 -6.28 -9.73
C ALA A 87 0.62 -6.25 -8.45
N PRO A 88 0.53 -5.12 -7.73
CA PRO A 88 -0.60 -4.80 -6.85
C PRO A 88 -1.84 -4.37 -7.65
N SER A 89 -1.69 -4.04 -8.94
CA SER A 89 -2.74 -3.50 -9.81
C SER A 89 -2.81 -4.22 -11.15
N ASN A 90 -3.96 -4.82 -11.44
CA ASN A 90 -4.26 -5.45 -12.73
C ASN A 90 -4.19 -4.45 -13.90
N VAL A 91 -4.51 -3.18 -13.66
CA VAL A 91 -4.47 -2.13 -14.70
C VAL A 91 -3.03 -1.82 -15.12
N LEU A 92 -2.11 -1.69 -14.16
CA LEU A 92 -0.71 -1.39 -14.46
C LEU A 92 -0.02 -2.58 -15.15
N GLU A 93 -0.35 -3.79 -14.72
CA GLU A 93 0.11 -5.04 -15.35
C GLU A 93 -0.34 -5.13 -16.81
N GLN A 94 -1.64 -4.93 -17.06
CA GLN A 94 -2.17 -4.94 -18.42
C GLN A 94 -1.53 -3.87 -19.30
N LEU A 95 -1.31 -2.65 -18.78
CA LEU A 95 -0.68 -1.61 -19.57
C LEU A 95 0.75 -1.98 -19.95
N PHE A 96 1.52 -2.54 -19.02
CA PHE A 96 2.87 -3.03 -19.30
C PHE A 96 2.88 -4.09 -20.40
N VAL A 97 1.94 -5.05 -20.35
CA VAL A 97 1.78 -6.08 -21.39
C VAL A 97 1.45 -5.46 -22.75
N VAL A 98 0.60 -4.43 -22.80
CA VAL A 98 0.29 -3.76 -24.08
C VAL A 98 1.51 -3.01 -24.62
N LEU A 99 2.28 -2.31 -23.77
CA LEU A 99 3.53 -1.66 -24.19
C LEU A 99 4.57 -2.67 -24.70
N GLN A 100 4.68 -3.83 -24.04
CA GLN A 100 5.53 -4.92 -24.48
C GLN A 100 5.09 -5.46 -25.84
N THR A 101 3.79 -5.68 -26.03
CA THR A 101 3.22 -6.12 -27.30
C THR A 101 3.54 -5.14 -28.43
N ILE A 102 3.47 -3.83 -28.19
CA ILE A 102 3.87 -2.80 -29.16
C ILE A 102 5.34 -2.98 -29.59
N THR A 103 6.25 -3.16 -28.62
CA THR A 103 7.68 -3.35 -28.93
C THR A 103 7.95 -4.66 -29.65
N ASP A 104 7.22 -5.72 -29.33
CA ASP A 104 7.36 -7.04 -29.96
C ASP A 104 6.77 -7.09 -31.36
N THR A 105 5.77 -6.26 -31.66
CA THR A 105 5.24 -6.10 -33.01
C THR A 105 6.22 -5.35 -33.93
N VAL A 106 6.84 -4.26 -33.44
CA VAL A 106 7.57 -3.31 -34.30
C VAL A 106 9.07 -3.56 -34.31
N GLY A 107 9.65 -3.93 -33.17
CA GLY A 107 11.09 -4.15 -33.00
C GLY A 107 11.65 -5.19 -33.98
N PRO A 108 11.14 -6.44 -34.00
CA PRO A 108 11.63 -7.48 -34.90
C PRO A 108 11.51 -7.12 -36.39
N LEU A 109 10.42 -6.45 -36.79
CA LEU A 109 10.22 -6.00 -38.17
C LEU A 109 11.26 -4.95 -38.59
N GLY A 110 11.53 -3.98 -37.71
CA GLY A 110 12.54 -2.96 -37.95
C GLY A 110 13.97 -3.51 -37.96
N VAL A 111 14.28 -4.49 -37.09
CA VAL A 111 15.55 -5.23 -37.12
C VAL A 111 15.71 -5.99 -38.42
N SER A 112 14.65 -6.67 -38.89
CA SER A 112 14.63 -7.39 -40.17
C SER A 112 14.88 -6.44 -41.35
N ALA A 113 14.16 -5.31 -41.41
CA ALA A 113 14.35 -4.30 -42.45
C ALA A 113 15.77 -3.72 -42.47
N SER A 114 16.31 -3.45 -41.28
CA SER A 114 17.68 -2.95 -41.10
C SER A 114 18.73 -3.98 -41.53
N ALA A 115 18.52 -5.25 -41.20
CA ALA A 115 19.40 -6.34 -41.61
C ALA A 115 19.37 -6.53 -43.13
N ALA A 116 18.19 -6.45 -43.76
CA ALA A 116 18.05 -6.52 -45.21
C ALA A 116 18.80 -5.37 -45.92
N LEU A 117 18.67 -4.14 -45.42
CA LEU A 117 19.43 -2.98 -45.91
C LEU A 117 20.96 -3.18 -45.78
N ALA A 118 21.42 -3.71 -44.65
CA ALA A 118 22.84 -3.99 -44.43
C ALA A 118 23.36 -5.12 -45.34
N ALA A 119 22.56 -6.16 -45.56
CA ALA A 119 22.90 -7.29 -46.41
C ALA A 119 22.92 -6.91 -47.90
N ALA A 120 22.06 -5.98 -48.33
CA ALA A 120 22.00 -5.50 -49.71
C ALA A 120 23.32 -4.91 -50.20
N THR A 121 24.10 -4.27 -49.32
CA THR A 121 25.42 -3.72 -49.64
C THR A 121 26.50 -4.80 -49.83
N LEU A 122 26.14 -6.08 -49.75
CA LEU A 122 27.02 -7.23 -49.90
C LEU A 122 26.37 -8.31 -50.81
N SER A 123 25.24 -7.98 -51.44
CA SER A 123 24.39 -8.96 -52.10
C SER A 123 25.00 -9.43 -53.42
N MET A 124 25.12 -10.74 -53.56
CA MET A 124 25.50 -11.42 -54.82
C MET A 124 24.28 -11.76 -55.69
N ALA A 125 23.06 -11.44 -55.23
CA ALA A 125 21.82 -11.71 -55.97
C ALA A 125 21.69 -10.76 -57.16
N ASP A 126 20.71 -11.02 -58.03
CA ASP A 126 20.37 -10.06 -59.07
C ASP A 126 19.70 -8.82 -58.47
N ILE A 127 19.76 -7.70 -59.19
CA ILE A 127 19.20 -6.42 -58.73
C ILE A 127 17.75 -6.59 -58.26
N LYS A 128 16.94 -7.36 -58.99
CA LYS A 128 15.54 -7.58 -58.64
C LYS A 128 15.38 -8.30 -57.29
N GLY A 129 16.12 -9.39 -57.07
CA GLY A 129 16.12 -10.11 -55.79
C GLY A 129 16.59 -9.23 -54.64
N THR A 130 17.72 -8.53 -54.81
CA THR A 130 18.28 -7.66 -53.75
C THR A 130 17.30 -6.60 -53.29
N PHE A 131 16.63 -5.88 -54.20
CA PHE A 131 15.70 -4.83 -53.81
C PHE A 131 14.34 -5.34 -53.33
N HIS A 132 13.90 -6.52 -53.77
CA HIS A 132 12.73 -7.19 -53.20
C HIS A 132 12.96 -7.54 -51.73
N ASP A 133 14.11 -8.15 -51.42
CA ASP A 133 14.49 -8.53 -50.05
C ASP A 133 14.59 -7.33 -49.09
N ILE A 134 14.87 -6.13 -49.59
CA ILE A 134 14.86 -4.88 -48.80
C ILE A 134 13.44 -4.35 -48.60
N LEU A 135 12.64 -4.35 -49.67
CA LEU A 135 11.34 -3.69 -49.68
C LEU A 135 10.30 -4.45 -48.86
N ASP A 136 10.32 -5.78 -48.90
CA ASP A 136 9.37 -6.63 -48.18
C ASP A 136 9.32 -6.33 -46.66
N PRO A 137 10.44 -6.38 -45.91
CA PRO A 137 10.39 -6.09 -44.47
C PRO A 137 10.07 -4.63 -44.14
N LEU A 138 10.35 -3.68 -45.05
CA LEU A 138 9.92 -2.28 -44.89
C LEU A 138 8.41 -2.13 -45.07
N ILE A 139 7.81 -2.89 -46.01
CA ILE A 139 6.37 -2.93 -46.23
C ILE A 139 5.67 -3.62 -45.05
N ASP A 140 6.24 -4.70 -44.52
CA ASP A 140 5.72 -5.38 -43.32
C ASP A 140 5.72 -4.45 -42.10
N LEU A 141 6.82 -3.72 -41.88
CA LEU A 141 6.90 -2.69 -40.83
C LEU A 141 5.80 -1.62 -41.02
N GLN A 142 5.64 -1.12 -42.24
CA GLN A 142 4.61 -0.13 -42.55
C GLN A 142 3.18 -0.68 -42.31
N THR A 143 2.96 -1.95 -42.65
CA THR A 143 1.68 -2.64 -42.47
C THR A 143 1.36 -2.82 -40.98
N ALA A 144 2.33 -3.25 -40.18
CA ALA A 144 2.15 -3.40 -38.74
C ALA A 144 1.74 -2.07 -38.07
N VAL A 145 2.38 -0.96 -38.45
CA VAL A 145 2.05 0.38 -37.93
C VAL A 145 0.62 0.82 -38.26
N VAL A 146 0.09 0.45 -39.43
CA VAL A 146 -1.26 0.85 -39.86
C VAL A 146 -2.35 -0.09 -39.36
N VAL A 147 -2.05 -1.38 -39.23
CA VAL A 147 -3.07 -2.41 -38.98
C VAL A 147 -3.07 -2.84 -37.51
N GLN A 148 -1.91 -3.15 -36.93
CA GLN A 148 -1.84 -3.78 -35.61
C GLN A 148 -1.79 -2.74 -34.48
N ILE A 149 -1.02 -1.67 -34.66
CA ILE A 149 -0.84 -0.62 -33.63
C ILE A 149 -2.16 0.05 -33.22
N PRO A 150 -3.10 0.41 -34.12
CA PRO A 150 -4.35 1.06 -33.70
C PRO A 150 -5.19 0.25 -32.70
N GLU A 151 -5.19 -1.08 -32.79
CA GLU A 151 -5.89 -1.94 -31.83
C GLU A 151 -5.24 -1.88 -30.44
N LEU A 152 -3.90 -1.86 -30.39
CA LEU A 152 -3.15 -1.72 -29.14
C LEU A 152 -3.33 -0.33 -28.50
N LEU A 153 -3.47 0.72 -29.31
CA LEU A 153 -3.75 2.07 -28.84
C LEU A 153 -5.14 2.19 -28.19
N LEU A 154 -6.13 1.42 -28.64
CA LEU A 154 -7.44 1.37 -27.98
C LEU A 154 -7.32 0.77 -26.58
N ALA A 155 -6.54 -0.30 -26.42
CA ALA A 155 -6.28 -0.89 -25.11
C ALA A 155 -5.54 0.09 -24.18
N ILE A 156 -4.56 0.84 -24.68
CA ILE A 156 -3.89 1.89 -23.89
C ILE A 156 -4.88 2.97 -23.45
N ASN A 157 -5.79 3.39 -24.33
CA ASN A 157 -6.78 4.41 -23.99
C ASN A 157 -7.67 3.99 -22.81
N GLU A 158 -8.06 2.72 -22.75
CA GLU A 158 -8.87 2.18 -21.66
C GLU A 158 -8.09 2.09 -20.34
N LEU A 159 -6.78 1.87 -20.39
CA LEU A 159 -5.94 1.63 -19.21
C LEU A 159 -5.28 2.89 -18.65
N ALA A 160 -4.83 3.81 -19.50
CA ALA A 160 -4.01 4.97 -19.15
C ALA A 160 -4.56 6.31 -19.66
N GLY A 161 -5.62 6.29 -20.48
CA GLY A 161 -6.24 7.49 -21.03
C GLY A 161 -5.55 8.05 -22.28
N SER A 162 -6.08 9.17 -22.76
CA SER A 162 -5.79 9.68 -24.11
C SER A 162 -4.41 10.33 -24.29
N ALA A 163 -3.79 10.85 -23.22
CA ALA A 163 -2.54 11.58 -23.35
C ALA A 163 -1.39 10.69 -23.87
N LEU A 164 -1.20 9.52 -23.27
CA LEU A 164 -0.23 8.52 -23.72
C LEU A 164 -0.56 8.02 -25.14
N VAL A 165 -1.84 7.81 -25.45
CA VAL A 165 -2.28 7.40 -26.80
C VAL A 165 -1.88 8.41 -27.85
N LEU A 166 -2.09 9.70 -27.60
CA LEU A 166 -1.74 10.76 -28.54
C LEU A 166 -0.23 10.84 -28.79
N GLN A 167 0.59 10.67 -27.76
CA GLN A 167 2.06 10.63 -27.90
C GLN A 167 2.51 9.45 -28.76
N ILE A 168 2.07 8.24 -28.42
CA ILE A 168 2.46 7.02 -29.16
C ILE A 168 1.91 7.06 -30.59
N MET A 169 0.70 7.58 -30.81
CA MET A 169 0.11 7.72 -32.15
C MET A 169 0.88 8.72 -33.03
N ASP A 170 1.34 9.84 -32.47
CA ASP A 170 2.17 10.81 -33.20
C ASP A 170 3.51 10.20 -33.61
N GLU A 171 4.15 9.47 -32.69
CA GLU A 171 5.39 8.74 -32.94
C GLU A 171 5.23 7.70 -34.05
N PHE A 172 4.15 6.90 -34.01
CA PHE A 172 3.86 5.94 -35.07
C PHE A 172 3.52 6.60 -36.41
N SER A 173 2.90 7.78 -36.39
CA SER A 173 2.67 8.56 -37.61
C SER A 173 4.01 9.01 -38.23
N MET A 174 4.97 9.45 -37.40
CA MET A 174 6.32 9.79 -37.86
C MET A 174 7.10 8.57 -38.37
N ILE A 175 6.98 7.41 -37.70
CA ILE A 175 7.57 6.15 -38.15
C ILE A 175 6.99 5.73 -39.50
N TYR A 176 5.67 5.80 -39.67
CA TYR A 176 5.01 5.48 -40.95
C TYR A 176 5.53 6.36 -42.10
N VAL A 177 5.61 7.67 -41.89
CA VAL A 177 6.08 8.63 -42.90
C VAL A 177 7.56 8.42 -43.24
N SER A 178 8.41 8.18 -42.22
CA SER A 178 9.85 7.95 -42.41
C SER A 178 10.15 6.60 -43.07
N THR A 179 9.44 5.53 -42.71
CA THR A 179 9.49 4.23 -43.41
C THR A 179 9.08 4.38 -44.87
N ARG A 180 7.98 5.10 -45.17
CA ARG A 180 7.56 5.38 -46.55
C ARG A 180 8.60 6.17 -47.35
N THR A 181 9.25 7.13 -46.70
CA THR A 181 10.34 7.92 -47.31
C THR A 181 11.52 7.02 -47.65
N LEU A 182 11.86 6.09 -46.75
CA LEU A 182 12.91 5.10 -46.97
C LEU A 182 12.58 4.13 -48.11
N ILE A 183 11.35 3.61 -48.17
CA ILE A 183 10.85 2.81 -49.30
C ILE A 183 11.02 3.56 -50.62
N GLY A 184 10.60 4.83 -50.68
CA GLY A 184 10.76 5.67 -51.87
C GLY A 184 12.22 5.86 -52.28
N ALA A 185 13.11 6.11 -51.32
CA ALA A 185 14.55 6.25 -51.58
C ALA A 185 15.17 4.93 -52.08
N VAL A 186 14.77 3.79 -51.52
CA VAL A 186 15.20 2.45 -51.97
C VAL A 186 14.73 2.16 -53.40
N ILE A 187 13.49 2.51 -53.75
CA ILE A 187 12.98 2.37 -55.12
C ILE A 187 13.76 3.24 -56.10
N GLN A 188 14.10 4.48 -55.73
CA GLN A 188 14.94 5.35 -56.56
C GLN A 188 16.35 4.78 -56.73
N LEU A 189 16.92 4.20 -55.67
CA LEU A 189 18.21 3.50 -55.75
C LEU A 189 18.12 2.30 -56.69
N ALA A 190 17.07 1.49 -56.60
CA ALA A 190 16.84 0.36 -57.49
C ALA A 190 16.80 0.79 -58.96
N ALA A 191 16.02 1.84 -59.27
CA ALA A 191 15.91 2.37 -60.62
C ALA A 191 17.25 2.92 -61.14
N ASN A 192 18.02 3.62 -60.30
CA ASN A 192 19.32 4.15 -60.69
C ASN A 192 20.34 3.02 -60.94
N VAL A 193 20.40 2.02 -60.05
CA VAL A 193 21.27 0.84 -60.18
C VAL A 193 20.93 0.04 -61.46
N GLN A 194 19.65 -0.07 -61.83
CA GLN A 194 19.23 -0.71 -63.08
C GLN A 194 19.60 0.08 -64.35
N SER A 195 19.74 1.40 -64.24
CA SER A 195 20.01 2.28 -65.39
C SER A 195 21.48 2.40 -65.77
N VAL A 196 22.40 1.97 -64.89
CA VAL A 196 23.84 2.13 -65.05
C VAL A 196 24.51 0.81 -65.42
N SER A 197 25.61 0.89 -66.19
CA SER A 197 26.39 -0.31 -66.56
C SER A 197 27.62 -0.52 -65.66
N ASN A 198 28.09 0.54 -64.99
CA ASN A 198 29.22 0.49 -64.06
C ASN A 198 28.81 0.97 -62.66
N PRO A 199 29.28 0.33 -61.56
CA PRO A 199 29.00 0.77 -60.18
C PRO A 199 29.43 2.21 -59.86
N SER A 200 30.45 2.74 -60.54
CA SER A 200 30.93 4.12 -60.39
C SER A 200 29.98 5.17 -60.98
N GLU A 201 28.98 4.77 -61.75
CA GLU A 201 27.98 5.66 -62.36
C GLU A 201 26.71 5.80 -61.50
N VAL A 202 26.60 5.04 -60.40
CA VAL A 202 25.49 5.17 -59.45
C VAL A 202 25.50 6.58 -58.86
N ASN A 203 24.37 7.26 -58.91
CA ASN A 203 24.24 8.65 -58.55
C ASN A 203 24.33 8.82 -57.01
N GLU A 204 25.38 9.50 -56.55
CA GLU A 204 25.65 9.78 -55.14
C GLU A 204 24.46 10.44 -54.41
N SER A 205 23.67 11.27 -55.12
CA SER A 205 22.50 11.92 -54.53
C SER A 205 21.41 10.93 -54.11
N VAL A 206 21.26 9.80 -54.81
CA VAL A 206 20.28 8.76 -54.50
C VAL A 206 20.72 7.94 -53.28
N ILE A 207 22.02 7.63 -53.19
CA ILE A 207 22.64 6.98 -52.03
C ILE A 207 22.49 7.86 -50.79
N THR A 208 22.78 9.16 -50.92
CA THR A 208 22.58 10.15 -49.87
C THR A 208 21.10 10.24 -49.45
N GLY A 209 20.17 10.07 -50.40
CA GLY A 209 18.73 9.99 -50.13
C GLY A 209 18.36 8.84 -49.21
N VAL A 210 18.89 7.63 -49.48
CA VAL A 210 18.70 6.45 -48.63
C VAL A 210 19.28 6.68 -47.23
N LEU A 211 20.51 7.19 -47.14
CA LEU A 211 21.15 7.51 -45.85
C LEU A 211 20.31 8.46 -45.00
N ARG A 212 19.82 9.55 -45.60
CA ARG A 212 18.97 10.53 -44.89
C ARG A 212 17.65 9.92 -44.44
N ALA A 213 17.02 9.09 -45.27
CA ALA A 213 15.77 8.43 -44.91
C ALA A 213 15.96 7.42 -43.75
N MET A 214 17.07 6.69 -43.72
CA MET A 214 17.42 5.79 -42.61
C MET A 214 17.69 6.56 -41.32
N GLN A 215 18.41 7.68 -41.40
CA GLN A 215 18.67 8.55 -40.24
C GLN A 215 17.36 9.15 -39.69
N LEU A 216 16.46 9.59 -40.57
CA LEU A 216 15.15 10.10 -40.17
C LEU A 216 14.32 9.02 -39.45
N LEU A 217 14.25 7.81 -40.00
CA LEU A 217 13.56 6.69 -39.36
C LEU A 217 14.20 6.36 -38.00
N ARG A 218 15.53 6.32 -37.92
CA ARG A 218 16.25 6.09 -36.66
C ARG A 218 15.88 7.11 -35.60
N SER A 219 15.88 8.40 -35.93
CA SER A 219 15.51 9.47 -34.99
C SER A 219 14.09 9.31 -34.46
N ASN A 220 13.14 8.92 -35.31
CA ASN A 220 11.75 8.70 -34.89
C ASN A 220 11.60 7.46 -34.00
N ILE A 221 12.38 6.40 -34.25
CA ILE A 221 12.41 5.21 -33.37
C ILE A 221 13.06 5.52 -32.02
N GLU A 222 14.09 6.36 -31.98
CA GLU A 222 14.68 6.79 -30.71
C GLU A 222 13.71 7.61 -29.85
N LEU A 223 12.83 8.41 -30.47
CA LEU A 223 11.74 9.09 -29.77
C LEU A 223 10.74 8.09 -29.17
N LEU A 224 10.28 7.10 -29.94
CA LEU A 224 9.42 6.03 -29.43
C LEU A 224 10.07 5.26 -28.28
N SER A 225 11.37 4.96 -28.40
CA SER A 225 12.13 4.31 -27.33
C SER A 225 12.13 5.14 -26.05
N TYR A 226 12.28 6.46 -26.14
CA TYR A 226 12.21 7.36 -24.98
C TYR A 226 10.81 7.35 -24.33
N THR A 227 9.73 7.41 -25.11
CA THR A 227 8.36 7.41 -24.60
C THR A 227 8.01 6.08 -23.92
N ILE A 228 8.37 4.95 -24.52
CA ILE A 228 8.20 3.62 -23.89
C ILE A 228 9.04 3.50 -22.61
N GLY A 229 10.30 3.93 -22.65
CA GLY A 229 11.20 3.86 -21.49
C GLY A 229 10.79 4.74 -20.32
N SER A 230 10.32 5.96 -20.60
CA SER A 230 9.78 6.86 -19.57
C SER A 230 8.48 6.30 -18.98
N THR A 231 7.54 5.84 -19.81
CA THR A 231 6.30 5.19 -19.34
C THR A 231 6.58 3.96 -18.47
N SER A 232 7.51 3.10 -18.89
CA SER A 232 7.97 1.93 -18.14
C SER A 232 8.56 2.30 -16.78
N THR A 233 9.31 3.40 -16.72
CA THR A 233 9.86 3.92 -15.47
C THR A 233 8.76 4.41 -14.52
N GLU A 234 7.79 5.19 -15.02
CA GLU A 234 6.65 5.66 -14.22
C GLU A 234 5.77 4.50 -13.76
N LEU A 235 5.56 3.48 -14.60
CA LEU A 235 4.88 2.23 -14.23
C LEU A 235 5.55 1.57 -13.02
N ARG A 236 6.88 1.46 -13.03
CA ARG A 236 7.63 0.88 -11.91
C ARG A 236 7.49 1.71 -10.63
N ILE A 237 7.61 3.03 -10.72
CA ILE A 237 7.47 3.93 -9.57
C ILE A 237 6.05 3.83 -8.98
N ALA A 238 5.03 3.86 -9.84
CA ALA A 238 3.63 3.69 -9.43
C ALA A 238 3.38 2.33 -8.77
N ASN A 239 3.99 1.27 -9.30
CA ASN A 239 3.91 -0.07 -8.75
C ASN A 239 4.56 -0.19 -7.36
N GLU A 240 5.79 0.32 -7.21
CA GLU A 240 6.51 0.37 -5.93
C GLU A 240 5.69 1.11 -4.87
N PHE A 241 5.12 2.27 -5.22
CA PHE A 241 4.22 3.02 -4.35
C PHE A 241 2.98 2.23 -3.92
N LEU A 242 2.32 1.53 -4.84
CA LEU A 242 1.11 0.77 -4.50
C LEU A 242 1.40 -0.42 -3.57
N GLU A 243 2.56 -1.07 -3.70
CA GLU A 243 3.00 -2.09 -2.75
C GLU A 243 3.31 -1.47 -1.38
N GLU A 244 4.02 -0.33 -1.32
CA GLU A 244 4.26 0.41 -0.07
C GLU A 244 2.94 0.82 0.61
N LEU A 245 1.99 1.33 -0.17
CA LEU A 245 0.67 1.75 0.33
C LEU A 245 -0.13 0.57 0.88
N LYS A 246 -0.12 -0.56 0.17
CA LYS A 246 -0.76 -1.82 0.61
C LYS A 246 -0.14 -2.36 1.88
N ALA A 247 1.19 -2.34 1.99
CA ALA A 247 1.91 -2.75 3.20
C ALA A 247 1.55 -1.84 4.38
N THR A 248 1.57 -0.52 4.18
CA THR A 248 1.19 0.48 5.19
C THR A 248 -0.26 0.32 5.64
N ARG A 249 -1.18 0.07 4.71
CA ARG A 249 -2.59 -0.22 5.01
C ARG A 249 -2.75 -1.46 5.89
N ASN A 250 -2.03 -2.54 5.57
CA ASN A 250 -2.12 -3.78 6.33
C ASN A 250 -1.52 -3.63 7.73
N MET A 251 -0.40 -2.92 7.84
CA MET A 251 0.25 -2.59 9.11
C MET A 251 -0.67 -1.75 10.00
N THR A 252 -1.22 -0.65 9.48
CA THR A 252 -2.14 0.24 10.24
C THR A 252 -3.41 -0.49 10.70
N LYS A 253 -3.98 -1.37 9.87
CA LYS A 253 -5.08 -2.26 10.28
C LYS A 253 -4.70 -3.18 11.44
N ALA A 254 -3.50 -3.75 11.41
CA ALA A 254 -3.01 -4.62 12.48
C ALA A 254 -2.76 -3.82 13.78
N ASP A 255 -2.15 -2.64 13.69
CA ASP A 255 -1.87 -1.77 14.83
C ASP A 255 -3.14 -1.33 15.55
N ASN A 256 -4.19 -0.99 14.80
CA ASN A 256 -5.48 -0.63 15.38
C ASN A 256 -6.21 -1.80 16.04
N ARG A 257 -6.10 -3.02 15.47
CA ARG A 257 -6.59 -4.22 16.15
C ARG A 257 -5.86 -4.43 17.47
N ALA A 258 -4.53 -4.32 17.45
CA ALA A 258 -3.72 -4.43 18.66
C ALA A 258 -4.05 -3.32 19.69
N ALA A 259 -4.33 -2.10 19.24
CA ALA A 259 -4.77 -1.00 20.11
C ALA A 259 -6.11 -1.29 20.77
N LEU A 260 -7.08 -1.83 20.01
CA LEU A 260 -8.38 -2.23 20.55
C LEU A 260 -8.26 -3.41 21.52
N ASP A 261 -7.41 -4.38 21.24
CA ASP A 261 -7.17 -5.51 22.15
C ASP A 261 -6.50 -5.05 23.44
N ARG A 262 -5.53 -4.13 23.36
CA ARG A 262 -4.95 -3.47 24.55
C ARG A 262 -5.99 -2.71 25.35
N PHE A 263 -6.94 -2.05 24.69
CA PHE A 263 -8.05 -1.37 25.36
C PHE A 263 -8.94 -2.38 26.10
N ARG A 264 -9.34 -3.47 25.44
CA ARG A 264 -10.14 -4.55 26.05
C ARG A 264 -9.44 -5.18 27.25
N SER A 265 -8.14 -5.50 27.14
CA SER A 265 -7.38 -6.03 28.26
C SER A 265 -7.29 -5.08 29.45
N LYS A 266 -7.37 -3.75 29.24
CA LYS A 266 -7.48 -2.80 30.36
C LYS A 266 -8.85 -2.89 31.03
N LEU A 267 -9.94 -3.07 30.27
CA LEU A 267 -11.27 -3.30 30.83
C LEU A 267 -11.29 -4.57 31.67
N ASP A 268 -10.71 -5.67 31.18
CA ASP A 268 -10.60 -6.93 31.92
C ASP A 268 -9.84 -6.73 33.26
N ARG A 269 -8.73 -5.98 33.24
CA ARG A 269 -7.98 -5.65 34.47
C ARG A 269 -8.80 -4.79 35.45
N PHE A 270 -9.70 -3.95 34.95
CA PHE A 270 -10.60 -3.18 35.81
C PHE A 270 -11.62 -4.10 36.49
N GLU A 271 -12.13 -5.12 35.77
CA GLU A 271 -12.99 -6.15 36.36
C GLU A 271 -12.24 -6.95 37.45
N ASP A 272 -10.99 -7.34 37.20
CA ASP A 272 -10.16 -8.06 38.18
C ASP A 272 -9.90 -7.20 39.43
N SER A 273 -9.53 -5.94 39.23
CA SER A 273 -9.28 -5.02 40.35
C SER A 273 -10.53 -4.73 41.16
N LEU A 274 -11.70 -4.65 40.51
CA LEU A 274 -12.97 -4.52 41.22
C LEU A 274 -13.26 -5.77 42.06
N THR A 275 -13.07 -6.96 41.49
CA THR A 275 -13.23 -8.25 42.19
C THR A 275 -12.35 -8.31 43.44
N TYR A 276 -11.06 -7.99 43.28
CA TYR A 276 -10.12 -8.04 44.39
C TYR A 276 -10.52 -7.10 45.54
N LEU A 277 -10.92 -5.86 45.23
CA LEU A 277 -11.38 -4.91 46.24
C LEU A 277 -12.65 -5.42 46.94
N THR A 278 -13.62 -5.91 46.16
CA THR A 278 -14.90 -6.33 46.71
C THR A 278 -14.78 -7.57 47.60
N ASP A 279 -13.93 -8.51 47.21
CA ASP A 279 -13.67 -9.72 48.00
C ASP A 279 -12.93 -9.37 49.30
N CYS A 280 -11.98 -8.43 49.24
CA CYS A 280 -11.27 -7.95 50.43
C CYS A 280 -12.23 -7.28 51.43
N LEU A 281 -13.10 -6.39 50.94
CA LEU A 281 -14.08 -5.67 51.78
C LEU A 281 -15.09 -6.64 52.42
N LEU A 282 -15.59 -7.62 51.67
CA LEU A 282 -16.57 -8.58 52.19
C LEU A 282 -15.96 -9.65 53.09
N SER A 283 -14.66 -9.93 52.99
CA SER A 283 -14.02 -10.97 53.79
C SER A 283 -14.19 -10.77 55.30
N GLU A 284 -14.30 -9.51 55.74
CA GLU A 284 -14.55 -9.15 57.15
C GLU A 284 -16.00 -9.38 57.60
N TYR A 285 -16.93 -9.55 56.65
CA TYR A 285 -18.38 -9.63 56.88
C TYR A 285 -19.02 -10.96 56.45
N VAL A 286 -18.21 -11.96 56.07
CA VAL A 286 -18.71 -13.29 55.65
C VAL A 286 -19.58 -13.94 56.72
N ASP A 287 -19.23 -13.73 57.99
CA ASP A 287 -19.96 -14.29 59.14
C ASP A 287 -21.03 -13.34 59.70
N LEU A 288 -21.25 -12.17 59.09
CA LEU A 288 -22.24 -11.19 59.58
C LEU A 288 -23.64 -11.79 59.66
N ARG A 289 -24.08 -12.51 58.62
CA ARG A 289 -25.40 -13.14 58.58
C ARG A 289 -25.63 -14.12 59.73
N PRO A 290 -24.80 -15.16 59.93
CA PRO A 290 -25.02 -16.09 61.04
C PRO A 290 -24.95 -15.41 62.42
N TYR A 291 -24.11 -14.38 62.59
CA TYR A 291 -24.07 -13.63 63.84
C TYR A 291 -25.35 -12.82 64.09
N VAL A 292 -25.81 -12.06 63.08
CA VAL A 292 -27.05 -11.26 63.18
C VAL A 292 -28.25 -12.16 63.45
N SER A 293 -28.39 -13.29 62.73
CA SER A 293 -29.49 -14.24 62.96
C SER A 293 -29.49 -14.80 64.38
N SER A 294 -28.33 -15.22 64.89
CA SER A 294 -28.18 -15.74 66.27
C SER A 294 -28.58 -14.70 67.33
N TYR A 295 -28.15 -13.44 67.15
CA TYR A 295 -28.52 -12.37 68.06
C TYR A 295 -30.01 -12.04 68.01
N LEU A 296 -30.59 -11.96 66.82
CA LEU A 296 -32.03 -11.70 66.67
C LEU A 296 -32.88 -12.81 67.31
N GLU A 297 -32.48 -14.08 67.20
CA GLU A 297 -33.16 -15.20 67.88
C GLU A 297 -33.11 -15.07 69.41
N SER A 298 -32.00 -14.56 69.96
CA SER A 298 -31.84 -14.32 71.40
C SER A 298 -32.71 -13.18 71.95
N LEU A 299 -33.19 -12.29 71.07
CA LEU A 299 -34.01 -11.15 71.48
C LEU A 299 -35.44 -11.57 71.87
N GLY A 300 -36.13 -12.43 71.13
CA GLY A 300 -37.46 -12.95 71.49
C GLY A 300 -38.56 -12.72 70.44
N THR A 301 -39.84 -12.73 70.85
CA THR A 301 -41.05 -12.68 69.96
C THR A 301 -42.10 -11.59 70.31
N SER A 302 -41.66 -10.42 70.74
CA SER A 302 -42.45 -9.19 70.90
C SER A 302 -42.71 -8.47 69.57
N SER A 303 -43.77 -7.66 69.50
CA SER A 303 -44.24 -7.04 68.24
C SER A 303 -43.25 -6.06 67.57
N GLY A 304 -42.36 -5.43 68.33
CA GLY A 304 -41.30 -4.57 67.79
C GLY A 304 -40.13 -5.34 67.18
N GLU A 305 -39.95 -6.62 67.57
CA GLU A 305 -38.87 -7.46 67.06
C GLU A 305 -39.06 -7.83 65.59
N CYS A 306 -40.30 -7.93 65.10
CA CYS A 306 -40.54 -8.21 63.69
C CYS A 306 -39.97 -7.13 62.75
N VAL A 307 -40.09 -5.85 63.14
CA VAL A 307 -39.56 -4.73 62.34
C VAL A 307 -38.04 -4.75 62.35
N LEU A 308 -37.43 -4.84 63.54
CA LEU A 308 -35.97 -4.91 63.67
C LEU A 308 -35.39 -6.14 62.96
N HIS A 309 -36.05 -7.30 63.06
CA HIS A 309 -35.63 -8.53 62.40
C HIS A 309 -35.64 -8.36 60.88
N SER A 310 -36.75 -7.90 60.31
CA SER A 310 -36.86 -7.65 58.88
C SER A 310 -35.86 -6.60 58.38
N ALA A 311 -35.64 -5.53 59.15
CA ALA A 311 -34.72 -4.46 58.79
C ALA A 311 -33.25 -4.94 58.82
N ALA A 312 -32.86 -5.65 59.88
CA ALA A 312 -31.51 -6.20 60.01
C ALA A 312 -31.23 -7.27 58.94
N GLU A 313 -32.19 -8.17 58.66
CA GLU A 313 -32.05 -9.13 57.56
C GLU A 313 -31.96 -8.43 56.20
N SER A 314 -32.78 -7.43 55.93
CA SER A 314 -32.72 -6.65 54.68
C SER A 314 -31.39 -5.93 54.51
N LEU A 315 -30.81 -5.43 55.60
CA LEU A 315 -29.52 -4.76 55.60
C LEU A 315 -28.37 -5.77 55.34
N VAL A 316 -28.43 -6.94 55.97
CA VAL A 316 -27.50 -8.07 55.71
C VAL A 316 -27.64 -8.58 54.27
N ASP A 317 -28.85 -8.68 53.74
CA ASP A 317 -29.12 -9.03 52.34
C ASP A 317 -28.47 -8.02 51.39
N SER A 318 -28.55 -6.71 51.70
CA SER A 318 -27.95 -5.66 50.88
C SER A 318 -26.43 -5.83 50.75
N VAL A 319 -25.72 -6.14 51.84
CA VAL A 319 -24.26 -6.34 51.82
C VAL A 319 -23.82 -7.72 51.35
N THR A 320 -24.74 -8.67 51.18
CA THR A 320 -24.43 -9.99 50.65
C THR A 320 -24.92 -10.12 49.21
N THR A 321 -26.23 -10.27 49.00
CA THR A 321 -26.82 -10.51 47.68
C THR A 321 -26.90 -9.24 46.82
N GLY A 322 -27.27 -8.09 47.42
CA GLY A 322 -27.31 -6.81 46.72
C GLY A 322 -25.93 -6.37 46.23
N TRP A 323 -24.91 -6.59 47.06
CA TRP A 323 -23.51 -6.35 46.70
C TRP A 323 -23.05 -7.19 45.52
N ASP A 324 -23.21 -8.51 45.59
CA ASP A 324 -22.83 -9.43 44.51
C ASP A 324 -23.53 -9.07 43.19
N ARG A 325 -24.81 -8.68 43.27
CA ARG A 325 -25.57 -8.17 42.12
C ARG A 325 -24.90 -6.92 41.55
N ALA A 326 -24.66 -5.90 42.36
CA ALA A 326 -24.08 -4.63 41.90
C ALA A 326 -22.70 -4.84 41.27
N VAL A 327 -21.83 -5.63 41.90
CA VAL A 327 -20.50 -5.98 41.36
C VAL A 327 -20.61 -6.71 40.03
N CYS A 328 -21.52 -7.69 39.91
CA CYS A 328 -21.76 -8.42 38.67
C CYS A 328 -22.26 -7.50 37.54
N VAL A 329 -23.17 -6.58 37.86
CA VAL A 329 -23.72 -5.60 36.93
C VAL A 329 -22.64 -4.63 36.44
N VAL A 330 -21.84 -4.07 37.35
CA VAL A 330 -20.72 -3.18 36.98
C VAL A 330 -19.73 -3.89 36.05
N LYS A 331 -19.30 -5.11 36.37
CA LYS A 331 -18.40 -5.90 35.50
C LYS A 331 -19.01 -6.10 34.12
N ARG A 332 -20.31 -6.45 34.06
CA ARG A 332 -21.02 -6.61 32.79
C ARG A 332 -21.00 -5.33 31.96
N HIS A 333 -21.10 -4.15 32.56
CA HIS A 333 -21.05 -2.87 31.84
C HIS A 333 -19.69 -2.64 31.16
N TYR A 334 -18.57 -2.90 31.85
CA TYR A 334 -17.22 -2.83 31.25
C TYR A 334 -17.05 -3.84 30.11
N LYS A 335 -17.46 -5.10 30.31
CA LYS A 335 -17.40 -6.12 29.27
C LYS A 335 -18.20 -5.76 28.02
N MET A 336 -19.39 -5.19 28.22
CA MET A 336 -20.26 -4.76 27.12
C MET A 336 -19.67 -3.59 26.34
N LEU A 337 -18.99 -2.64 27.01
CA LEU A 337 -18.26 -1.57 26.34
C LEU A 337 -17.21 -2.13 25.37
N GLY A 338 -16.37 -3.08 25.81
CA GLY A 338 -15.36 -3.71 24.96
C GLY A 338 -15.91 -4.43 23.72
N ARG A 339 -17.18 -4.86 23.77
CA ARG A 339 -17.89 -5.52 22.65
C ARG A 339 -18.60 -4.54 21.72
N LYS A 340 -19.10 -3.41 22.23
CA LYS A 340 -19.80 -2.38 21.44
C LYS A 340 -18.88 -1.59 20.50
N CYS A 341 -17.56 -1.63 20.72
CA CYS A 341 -16.59 -0.94 19.89
C CYS A 341 -16.33 -1.67 18.55
N GLU A 342 -17.16 -1.41 17.53
CA GLU A 342 -16.94 -1.89 16.14
C GLU A 342 -15.86 -1.09 15.36
N LEU A 343 -14.89 -0.54 16.07
CA LEU A 343 -13.87 0.38 15.55
C LEU A 343 -13.10 -0.16 14.33
N VAL A 344 -12.76 -1.45 14.36
CA VAL A 344 -11.97 -2.09 13.30
C VAL A 344 -12.73 -2.09 11.97
N LYS A 345 -14.06 -2.24 12.01
CA LYS A 345 -14.89 -2.27 10.81
C LYS A 345 -14.96 -0.88 10.18
N ASP A 346 -15.28 0.12 11.01
CA ASP A 346 -15.38 1.53 10.61
C ASP A 346 -14.08 2.05 9.98
N LEU A 347 -12.93 1.68 10.56
CA LEU A 347 -11.63 2.09 10.03
C LEU A 347 -11.23 1.27 8.79
N SER A 348 -11.60 -0.01 8.71
CA SER A 348 -11.26 -0.84 7.55
C SER A 348 -11.83 -0.27 6.24
N GLU A 349 -13.06 0.23 6.26
CA GLU A 349 -13.67 0.88 5.08
C GLU A 349 -12.93 2.16 4.71
N SER A 350 -12.51 2.94 5.72
CA SER A 350 -11.76 4.20 5.53
C SER A 350 -10.41 3.95 4.87
N TYR A 351 -9.73 2.88 5.26
CA TYR A 351 -8.47 2.46 4.67
C TYR A 351 -8.57 2.03 3.22
N GLU A 352 -9.69 1.42 2.81
CA GLU A 352 -9.91 1.09 1.40
C GLU A 352 -10.12 2.34 0.56
N GLN A 353 -10.86 3.34 1.05
CA GLN A 353 -11.05 4.61 0.31
C GLN A 353 -9.73 5.34 0.05
N VAL A 354 -8.84 5.39 1.05
CA VAL A 354 -7.49 5.97 0.86
C VAL A 354 -6.66 5.14 -0.13
N HIS A 355 -6.79 3.82 -0.09
CA HIS A 355 -6.10 2.93 -1.03
C HIS A 355 -6.60 3.11 -2.47
N GLU A 356 -7.92 3.23 -2.67
CA GLU A 356 -8.54 3.53 -3.96
C GLU A 356 -8.05 4.86 -4.54
N PHE A 357 -7.90 5.89 -3.69
CA PHE A 357 -7.29 7.14 -4.14
C PHE A 357 -5.81 6.98 -4.51
N GLY A 358 -5.06 6.17 -3.76
CA GLY A 358 -3.69 5.80 -4.14
C GLY A 358 -3.63 5.12 -5.51
N MET A 359 -4.59 4.25 -5.83
CA MET A 359 -4.71 3.66 -7.18
C MET A 359 -4.93 4.71 -8.25
N ALA A 360 -5.81 5.69 -8.01
CA ALA A 360 -6.05 6.79 -8.96
C ALA A 360 -4.80 7.68 -9.14
N LEU A 361 -4.06 7.94 -8.05
CA LEU A 361 -2.80 8.67 -8.11
C LEU A 361 -1.73 7.92 -8.93
N ALA A 362 -1.60 6.61 -8.72
CA ALA A 362 -0.72 5.75 -9.50
C ALA A 362 -1.07 5.74 -10.99
N GLN A 363 -2.36 5.69 -11.33
CA GLN A 363 -2.83 5.83 -12.72
C GLN A 363 -2.46 7.19 -13.32
N THR A 364 -2.53 8.27 -12.54
CA THR A 364 -2.15 9.60 -13.01
C THR A 364 -0.67 9.69 -13.39
N ALA A 365 0.23 9.01 -12.66
CA ALA A 365 1.65 8.94 -12.99
C ALA A 365 1.88 8.33 -14.38
N VAL A 366 1.13 7.27 -14.67
CA VAL A 366 1.31 6.43 -15.86
C VAL A 366 0.59 6.98 -17.10
N ALA A 367 -0.41 7.84 -16.91
CA ALA A 367 -1.10 8.52 -18.01
C ALA A 367 -0.19 9.40 -18.88
N ASN A 368 1.04 9.69 -18.43
CA ASN A 368 2.05 10.48 -19.15
C ASN A 368 1.53 11.84 -19.64
N GLY A 369 0.60 12.42 -18.87
CA GLY A 369 0.16 13.80 -19.06
C GLY A 369 1.31 14.80 -18.85
N PRO A 370 1.16 16.05 -19.30
CA PRO A 370 2.23 17.07 -19.26
C PRO A 370 2.81 17.30 -17.85
N ASN A 371 2.03 17.02 -16.80
CA ASN A 371 2.42 17.23 -15.41
C ASN A 371 2.35 15.95 -14.56
N ALA A 372 2.14 14.78 -15.19
CA ALA A 372 1.89 13.53 -14.48
C ALA A 372 2.97 13.16 -13.44
N PRO A 373 4.29 13.18 -13.78
CA PRO A 373 5.33 12.87 -12.81
C PRO A 373 5.38 13.86 -11.64
N TYR A 374 5.21 15.15 -11.93
CA TYR A 374 5.20 16.19 -10.89
C TYR A 374 4.03 16.00 -9.91
N CYS A 375 2.83 15.79 -10.43
CA CYS A 375 1.64 15.60 -9.60
C CYS A 375 1.76 14.34 -8.75
N PHE A 376 2.23 13.22 -9.32
CA PHE A 376 2.47 12.00 -8.56
C PHE A 376 3.40 12.25 -7.36
N HIS A 377 4.58 12.84 -7.61
CA HIS A 377 5.56 13.11 -6.56
C HIS A 377 5.10 14.15 -5.53
N LYS A 378 4.20 15.06 -5.92
CA LYS A 378 3.57 16.02 -4.99
C LYS A 378 2.67 15.32 -3.96
N PHE A 379 1.90 14.31 -4.38
CA PHE A 379 0.82 13.74 -3.56
C PHE A 379 1.12 12.38 -2.92
N PHE A 380 2.04 11.57 -3.45
CA PHE A 380 2.18 10.16 -3.02
C PHE A 380 2.42 9.98 -1.51
N ARG A 381 3.34 10.76 -0.91
CA ARG A 381 3.58 10.71 0.55
C ARG A 381 2.41 11.27 1.36
N LEU A 382 1.64 12.21 0.80
CA LEU A 382 0.45 12.73 1.47
C LEU A 382 -0.62 11.64 1.58
N VAL A 383 -0.83 10.84 0.53
CA VAL A 383 -1.77 9.71 0.55
C VAL A 383 -1.38 8.65 1.58
N GLU A 384 -0.09 8.28 1.64
CA GLU A 384 0.40 7.36 2.66
C GLU A 384 0.16 7.88 4.09
N HIS A 385 0.38 9.19 4.29
CA HIS A 385 0.19 9.81 5.58
C HIS A 385 -1.26 9.77 6.07
N LEU A 386 -2.25 9.80 5.17
CA LEU A 386 -3.66 9.68 5.56
C LEU A 386 -3.97 8.36 6.27
N LEU A 387 -3.33 7.24 5.85
CA LEU A 387 -3.49 5.95 6.50
C LEU A 387 -2.95 5.98 7.94
N LEU A 388 -1.77 6.56 8.12
CA LEU A 388 -1.14 6.68 9.43
C LEU A 388 -1.97 7.56 10.36
N ARG A 389 -2.47 8.70 9.85
CA ARG A 389 -3.29 9.62 10.63
C ARG A 389 -4.58 8.99 11.13
N LEU A 390 -5.28 8.23 10.28
CA LEU A 390 -6.47 7.46 10.71
C LEU A 390 -6.14 6.48 11.84
N ALA A 391 -4.96 5.85 11.81
CA ALA A 391 -4.52 4.93 12.84
C ALA A 391 -4.17 5.64 14.16
N ASP A 392 -3.43 6.74 14.07
CA ASP A 392 -3.00 7.54 15.22
C ASP A 392 -4.20 8.16 15.94
N ASP A 393 -5.14 8.75 15.20
CA ASP A 393 -6.34 9.35 15.78
C ASP A 393 -7.20 8.31 16.51
N ALA A 394 -7.41 7.14 15.90
CA ALA A 394 -8.16 6.04 16.54
C ALA A 394 -7.47 5.55 17.83
N SER A 395 -6.14 5.41 17.80
CA SER A 395 -5.33 5.04 18.95
C SER A 395 -5.39 6.10 20.06
N LEU A 396 -5.39 7.38 19.70
CA LEU A 396 -5.55 8.49 20.63
C LEU A 396 -6.93 8.46 21.30
N CYS A 397 -8.00 8.25 20.53
CA CYS A 397 -9.36 8.12 21.07
C CYS A 397 -9.44 7.01 22.13
N LEU A 398 -8.89 5.82 21.83
CA LEU A 398 -8.85 4.69 22.77
C LEU A 398 -8.06 5.03 24.05
N LYS A 399 -6.94 5.75 23.92
CA LYS A 399 -6.10 6.15 25.05
C LYS A 399 -6.79 7.18 25.94
N GLN A 400 -7.50 8.14 25.35
CA GLN A 400 -8.27 9.13 26.09
C GLN A 400 -9.42 8.47 26.88
N GLU A 401 -10.19 7.59 26.23
CA GLU A 401 -11.28 6.87 26.92
C GLU A 401 -10.75 5.89 27.98
N SER A 402 -9.60 5.24 27.76
CA SER A 402 -8.94 4.43 28.80
C SER A 402 -8.67 5.24 30.07
N THR A 403 -8.32 6.52 29.93
CA THR A 403 -8.01 7.39 31.07
C THR A 403 -9.28 7.75 31.84
N ARG A 404 -10.37 8.06 31.13
CA ARG A 404 -11.68 8.34 31.73
C ARG A 404 -12.25 7.13 32.48
N LEU A 405 -12.13 5.94 31.89
CA LEU A 405 -12.62 4.70 32.48
C LEU A 405 -11.86 4.30 33.75
N ARG A 406 -10.57 4.64 33.85
CA ARG A 406 -9.83 4.49 35.11
C ARG A 406 -10.38 5.40 36.21
N SER A 407 -10.73 6.65 35.90
CA SER A 407 -11.38 7.53 36.90
C SER A 407 -12.76 7.02 37.30
N LEU A 408 -13.51 6.42 36.37
CA LEU A 408 -14.77 5.73 36.69
C LEU A 408 -14.52 4.55 37.64
N GLN A 409 -13.52 3.72 37.36
CA GLN A 409 -13.13 2.60 38.20
C GLN A 409 -12.81 3.08 39.62
N GLU A 410 -11.93 4.06 39.77
CA GLU A 410 -11.55 4.64 41.07
C GLU A 410 -12.79 5.18 41.82
N SER A 411 -13.70 5.85 41.10
CA SER A 411 -14.95 6.38 41.68
C SER A 411 -15.85 5.27 42.21
N VAL A 412 -16.06 4.21 41.42
CA VAL A 412 -16.88 3.05 41.82
C VAL A 412 -16.22 2.32 43.00
N GLN A 413 -14.90 2.15 42.97
CA GLN A 413 -14.13 1.54 44.07
C GLN A 413 -14.27 2.32 45.38
N ASN A 414 -14.37 3.65 45.32
CA ASN A 414 -14.60 4.48 46.50
C ASN A 414 -16.06 4.48 46.98
N MET A 415 -17.04 4.12 46.14
CA MET A 415 -18.45 4.01 46.53
C MET A 415 -18.73 2.73 47.34
N PHE A 416 -18.10 1.61 47.00
CA PHE A 416 -18.33 0.31 47.66
C PHE A 416 -18.08 0.32 49.18
N PRO A 417 -16.99 0.91 49.71
CA PRO A 417 -16.80 1.05 51.16
C PRO A 417 -17.97 1.76 51.87
N THR A 418 -18.64 2.71 51.21
CA THR A 418 -19.78 3.45 51.80
C THR A 418 -21.02 2.59 52.05
N VAL A 419 -21.09 1.40 51.44
CA VAL A 419 -22.15 0.40 51.67
C VAL A 419 -21.79 -0.47 52.87
N VAL A 420 -20.50 -0.80 53.05
CA VAL A 420 -20.02 -1.57 54.21
C VAL A 420 -20.17 -0.76 55.51
N TYR A 421 -19.92 0.55 55.46
CA TYR A 421 -20.15 1.44 56.61
C TYR A 421 -21.61 1.43 57.12
N ASP A 422 -22.59 1.03 56.31
CA ASP A 422 -23.98 0.96 56.76
C ASP A 422 -24.23 -0.25 57.69
N VAL A 423 -23.33 -1.23 57.75
CA VAL A 423 -23.52 -2.47 58.53
C VAL A 423 -22.52 -2.68 59.67
N GLU A 424 -21.45 -1.86 59.72
CA GLU A 424 -20.34 -2.00 60.68
C GLU A 424 -20.82 -2.00 62.15
N GLU A 425 -21.78 -1.15 62.49
CA GLU A 425 -22.30 -0.99 63.86
C GLU A 425 -23.54 -1.85 64.15
N LEU A 426 -24.00 -2.66 63.19
CA LEU A 426 -25.24 -3.44 63.35
C LEU A 426 -25.18 -4.36 64.57
N LEU A 427 -24.10 -5.13 64.68
CA LEU A 427 -23.95 -6.12 65.74
C LEU A 427 -23.84 -5.47 67.12
N ALA A 428 -23.06 -4.40 67.26
CA ALA A 428 -22.90 -3.67 68.51
C ALA A 428 -24.22 -3.07 69.00
N HIS A 429 -25.05 -2.54 68.10
CA HIS A 429 -26.38 -2.04 68.45
C HIS A 429 -27.35 -3.15 68.85
N LEU A 430 -27.30 -4.32 68.20
CA LEU A 430 -28.11 -5.49 68.58
C LEU A 430 -27.72 -6.03 69.97
N GLU A 431 -26.43 -6.10 70.27
CA GLU A 431 -25.89 -6.48 71.59
C GLU A 431 -26.39 -5.53 72.68
N LEU A 432 -26.31 -4.22 72.44
CA LEU A 432 -26.78 -3.19 73.38
C LEU A 432 -28.26 -3.34 73.73
N CYS A 433 -29.12 -3.64 72.74
CA CYS A 433 -30.54 -3.89 73.00
C CYS A 433 -30.79 -5.18 73.79
N GLY A 434 -29.89 -6.16 73.72
CA GLY A 434 -29.93 -7.36 74.54
C GLY A 434 -29.65 -7.11 76.02
N GLU A 435 -28.72 -6.20 76.33
CA GLU A 435 -28.26 -5.91 77.69
C GLU A 435 -29.23 -5.01 78.50
N VAL A 436 -29.93 -4.08 77.83
CA VAL A 436 -30.80 -3.09 78.51
C VAL A 436 -32.21 -3.65 78.75
N LEU A 437 -32.33 -4.58 79.70
CA LEU A 437 -33.58 -5.30 80.01
C LEU A 437 -34.77 -4.38 80.35
N GLU A 438 -34.55 -3.26 81.07
CA GLU A 438 -35.63 -2.37 81.52
C GLU A 438 -36.24 -1.50 80.38
N LYS A 439 -35.52 -1.30 79.27
CA LYS A 439 -35.96 -0.47 78.13
C LYS A 439 -35.89 -1.19 76.78
N ARG A 440 -35.78 -2.51 76.82
CA ARG A 440 -35.61 -3.39 75.66
C ARG A 440 -36.58 -3.09 74.52
N HIS A 441 -37.87 -2.99 74.81
CA HIS A 441 -38.90 -2.73 73.80
C HIS A 441 -38.70 -1.40 73.06
N ARG A 442 -38.31 -0.34 73.80
CA ARG A 442 -38.04 0.98 73.21
C ARG A 442 -36.78 0.96 72.36
N CYS A 443 -35.72 0.29 72.82
CA CYS A 443 -34.49 0.08 72.05
C CYS A 443 -34.79 -0.60 70.72
N ILE A 444 -35.51 -1.72 70.76
CA ILE A 444 -35.88 -2.51 69.58
C ILE A 444 -36.72 -1.67 68.60
N SER A 445 -37.67 -0.88 69.09
CA SER A 445 -38.50 -0.02 68.24
C SER A 445 -37.69 1.10 67.57
N GLU A 446 -36.85 1.82 68.32
CA GLU A 446 -36.06 2.95 67.79
C GLU A 446 -35.00 2.46 66.78
N PHE A 447 -34.30 1.36 67.07
CA PHE A 447 -33.35 0.77 66.12
C PHE A 447 -34.05 0.10 64.93
N GLY A 448 -35.23 -0.48 65.13
CA GLY A 448 -36.02 -1.06 64.04
C GLY A 448 -36.34 -0.03 62.95
N GLU A 449 -36.86 1.14 63.34
CA GLU A 449 -37.13 2.24 62.39
C GLU A 449 -35.84 2.78 61.73
N LEU A 450 -34.76 2.93 62.51
CA LEU A 450 -33.47 3.39 61.98
C LEU A 450 -32.92 2.45 60.91
N TYR A 451 -32.91 1.13 61.18
CA TYR A 451 -32.37 0.14 60.26
C TYR A 451 -33.27 -0.10 59.05
N GLU A 452 -34.58 0.08 59.18
CA GLU A 452 -35.47 0.03 58.02
C GLU A 452 -35.12 1.15 57.02
N HIS A 453 -34.90 2.37 57.53
CA HIS A 453 -34.42 3.48 56.71
C HIS A 453 -33.03 3.23 56.16
N LEU A 454 -32.11 2.71 56.98
CA LEU A 454 -30.74 2.44 56.55
C LEU A 454 -30.70 1.39 55.44
N ALA A 455 -31.40 0.26 55.60
CA ALA A 455 -31.49 -0.79 54.59
C ALA A 455 -32.03 -0.25 53.25
N SER A 456 -33.08 0.58 53.29
CA SER A 456 -33.60 1.23 52.09
C SER A 456 -32.56 2.13 51.41
N HIS A 457 -31.79 2.91 52.20
CA HIS A 457 -30.74 3.76 51.67
C HIS A 457 -29.54 2.98 51.13
N THR A 458 -29.16 1.88 51.77
CA THR A 458 -28.08 0.98 51.32
C THR A 458 -28.43 0.36 49.96
N GLU A 459 -29.65 -0.13 49.78
CA GLU A 459 -30.12 -0.64 48.49
C GLU A 459 -30.11 0.46 47.41
N GLN A 460 -30.54 1.68 47.75
CA GLN A 460 -30.47 2.82 46.83
C GLN A 460 -29.03 3.18 46.42
N LYS A 461 -28.06 3.06 47.34
CA LYS A 461 -26.63 3.27 47.02
C LYS A 461 -26.15 2.23 46.01
N LEU A 462 -26.52 0.96 46.19
CA LEU A 462 -26.16 -0.11 45.26
C LEU A 462 -26.78 0.13 43.88
N GLU A 463 -28.07 0.47 43.81
CA GLU A 463 -28.72 0.85 42.54
C GLU A 463 -28.04 2.06 41.87
N LEU A 464 -27.59 3.04 42.67
CA LEU A 464 -26.89 4.21 42.15
C LEU A 464 -25.55 3.83 41.52
N ILE A 465 -24.78 2.92 42.15
CA ILE A 465 -23.53 2.39 41.57
C ILE A 465 -23.82 1.70 40.23
N GLU A 466 -24.88 0.90 40.15
CA GLU A 466 -25.29 0.23 38.92
C GLU A 466 -25.66 1.24 37.81
N LYS A 467 -26.51 2.22 38.13
CA LYS A 467 -26.94 3.28 37.18
C LYS A 467 -25.78 4.16 36.74
N PHE A 468 -24.89 4.53 37.67
CA PHE A 468 -23.71 5.34 37.39
C PHE A 468 -22.75 4.62 36.43
N SER A 469 -22.44 3.35 36.70
CA SER A 469 -21.57 2.56 35.82
C SER A 469 -22.16 2.34 34.42
N LEU A 470 -23.49 2.14 34.32
CA LEU A 470 -24.17 2.04 33.02
C LEU A 470 -24.07 3.36 32.23
N ALA A 471 -24.39 4.48 32.89
CA ALA A 471 -24.38 5.79 32.26
C ALA A 471 -22.99 6.15 31.74
N GLU A 472 -21.95 5.96 32.55
CA GLU A 472 -20.58 6.32 32.16
C GLU A 472 -19.97 5.38 31.11
N THR A 473 -20.25 4.08 31.17
CA THR A 473 -19.80 3.13 30.14
C THR A 473 -20.52 3.36 28.81
N SER A 474 -21.81 3.69 28.83
CA SER A 474 -22.56 4.06 27.61
C SER A 474 -22.02 5.37 27.02
N ALA A 475 -21.82 6.39 27.86
CA ALA A 475 -21.27 7.66 27.41
C ALA A 475 -19.85 7.50 26.86
N SER A 476 -19.03 6.61 27.44
CA SER A 476 -17.70 6.29 26.91
C SER A 476 -17.77 5.64 25.52
N ALA A 477 -18.71 4.72 25.30
CA ALA A 477 -18.94 4.12 23.98
C ALA A 477 -19.29 5.19 22.92
N ASP A 478 -20.21 6.09 23.26
CA ASP A 478 -20.67 7.16 22.37
C ASP A 478 -19.54 8.16 22.06
N ARG A 479 -18.75 8.55 23.07
CA ARG A 479 -17.59 9.43 22.90
C ARG A 479 -16.52 8.79 22.04
N LEU A 480 -16.22 7.51 22.25
CA LEU A 480 -15.26 6.78 21.43
C LEU A 480 -15.71 6.74 19.96
N LYS A 481 -16.97 6.39 19.73
CA LYS A 481 -17.57 6.36 18.38
C LYS A 481 -17.48 7.73 17.72
N LEU A 482 -17.88 8.79 18.42
CA LEU A 482 -17.83 10.16 17.90
C LEU A 482 -16.41 10.61 17.58
N CYS A 483 -15.43 10.31 18.44
CA CYS A 483 -14.03 10.65 18.24
C CYS A 483 -13.48 10.04 16.95
N VAL A 484 -13.79 8.78 16.70
CA VAL A 484 -13.35 8.06 15.51
C VAL A 484 -14.07 8.56 14.26
N LEU A 485 -15.38 8.79 14.33
CA LEU A 485 -16.14 9.37 13.23
C LEU A 485 -15.64 10.77 12.86
N HIS A 486 -15.27 11.57 13.85
CA HIS A 486 -14.70 12.89 13.62
C HIS A 486 -13.36 12.81 12.88
N SER A 487 -12.45 11.91 13.30
CA SER A 487 -11.19 11.67 12.59
C SER A 487 -11.43 11.21 11.15
N ARG A 488 -12.32 10.22 10.96
CA ARG A 488 -12.71 9.74 9.62
C ARG A 488 -13.23 10.89 8.76
N TYR A 489 -14.09 11.75 9.30
CA TYR A 489 -14.63 12.88 8.56
C TYR A 489 -13.54 13.86 8.15
N ASN A 490 -12.63 14.22 9.06
CA ASN A 490 -11.53 15.12 8.74
C ASN A 490 -10.60 14.53 7.67
N VAL A 491 -10.23 13.27 7.78
CA VAL A 491 -9.31 12.63 6.82
C VAL A 491 -9.99 12.38 5.47
N LEU A 492 -11.19 11.80 5.44
CA LEU A 492 -11.83 11.38 4.20
C LEU A 492 -12.61 12.51 3.51
N HIS A 493 -13.37 13.30 4.26
CA HIS A 493 -14.25 14.30 3.65
C HIS A 493 -13.59 15.66 3.47
N LEU A 494 -12.60 16.00 4.29
CA LEU A 494 -11.87 17.26 4.11
C LEU A 494 -10.57 17.03 3.35
N GLU A 495 -9.69 16.16 3.85
CA GLU A 495 -8.35 16.04 3.29
C GLU A 495 -8.30 15.22 2.00
N LEU A 496 -8.86 14.01 1.99
CA LEU A 496 -8.87 13.16 0.80
C LEU A 496 -9.62 13.83 -0.35
N ALA A 497 -10.80 14.39 -0.08
CA ALA A 497 -11.58 15.13 -1.09
C ALA A 497 -10.85 16.37 -1.62
N ARG A 498 -10.14 17.11 -0.76
CA ARG A 498 -9.29 18.23 -1.20
C ARG A 498 -8.15 17.74 -2.09
N LEU A 499 -7.46 16.68 -1.68
CA LEU A 499 -6.36 16.10 -2.47
C LEU A 499 -6.83 15.55 -3.81
N GLN A 500 -8.05 15.00 -3.89
CA GLN A 500 -8.66 14.58 -5.15
C GLN A 500 -8.83 15.77 -6.11
N ASN A 501 -9.43 16.87 -5.64
CA ASN A 501 -9.60 18.07 -6.46
C ASN A 501 -8.24 18.68 -6.87
N GLU A 502 -7.27 18.74 -5.94
CA GLU A 502 -5.93 19.27 -6.22
C GLU A 502 -5.16 18.38 -7.21
N LEU A 503 -5.40 17.06 -7.20
CA LEU A 503 -4.82 16.14 -8.18
C LEU A 503 -5.40 16.39 -9.57
N GLU A 504 -6.72 16.55 -9.69
CA GLU A 504 -7.39 16.87 -10.96
C GLU A 504 -6.88 18.21 -11.53
N GLU A 505 -6.78 19.25 -10.71
CA GLU A 505 -6.23 20.55 -11.10
C GLU A 505 -4.76 20.46 -11.49
N CYS A 506 -3.95 19.72 -10.70
CA CYS A 506 -2.54 19.51 -11.02
C CYS A 506 -2.36 18.80 -12.36
N SER A 507 -3.16 17.76 -12.62
CA SER A 507 -3.09 17.02 -13.88
C SER A 507 -3.39 17.90 -15.10
N SER A 508 -4.29 18.87 -14.93
CA SER A 508 -4.71 19.82 -15.97
C SER A 508 -3.74 20.99 -16.18
N PHE A 509 -3.20 21.58 -15.10
CA PHE A 509 -2.48 22.87 -15.16
C PHE A 509 -1.03 22.82 -14.64
N GLY A 510 -0.59 21.73 -14.02
CA GLY A 510 0.77 21.60 -13.48
C GLY A 510 0.97 22.23 -12.11
N GLY A 511 -0.14 22.54 -11.44
CA GLY A 511 -0.18 23.25 -10.17
C GLY A 511 -0.88 24.60 -10.32
N SER A 512 -1.47 25.08 -9.24
CA SER A 512 -1.98 26.44 -9.16
C SER A 512 -0.81 27.41 -9.38
N LEU A 513 -0.84 28.12 -10.51
CA LEU A 513 -0.20 29.43 -10.61
C LEU A 513 -0.85 30.29 -9.51
N CYS A 514 -0.13 30.46 -8.38
CA CYS A 514 -0.52 31.25 -7.20
C CYS A 514 -1.45 30.58 -6.18
N GLU A 515 -0.93 29.67 -5.35
CA GLU A 515 -1.37 29.65 -3.94
C GLU A 515 -0.45 30.58 -3.15
N GLU A 516 -0.93 31.81 -2.88
CA GLU A 516 -0.43 32.56 -1.73
C GLU A 516 -0.63 31.69 -0.48
N PRO A 517 0.33 31.65 0.45
CA PRO A 517 0.18 30.87 1.67
C PRO A 517 -1.01 31.42 2.46
N THR A 518 -2.12 30.69 2.49
CA THR A 518 -3.20 31.00 3.41
C THR A 518 -2.63 30.90 4.82
N PRO A 519 -2.70 31.97 5.63
CA PRO A 519 -2.23 31.91 7.00
C PRO A 519 -3.10 30.89 7.75
N TYR A 520 -2.45 29.90 8.33
CA TYR A 520 -3.05 29.01 9.32
C TYR A 520 -3.85 29.84 10.33
N VAL A 521 -5.17 29.60 10.41
CA VAL A 521 -6.07 30.10 11.47
C VAL A 521 -6.28 29.00 12.49
#